data_AF-I2B5W5-F1
#
_entry.id   AF-I2B5W5-F1
#
_cell.length_a   1.000
_cell.length_b   1.000
_cell.length_c   1.000
_cell.angle_alpha   90.00
_cell.angle_beta   90.00
_cell.angle_gamma   90.00
#
_symmetry.space_group_name_H-M   'P 1'
#
loop_
_entity.id
_entity.type
_entity.pdbx_description
1 polymer ?
#
loop_
_entity_poly.entity_id
_entity_poly.type
_entity_poly.pdbx_seq_one_letter_code
_entity_poly.pdbx_strand_id
1 'polypeptide(L)' 'MKNWAVAISAVGMVFAVSGCSSDYVMATKDGRMILTAGKPQLDNDTGLIRYHDLQGNELQINRNDISQIIER' A
#
# COMPACT_ATOMS: atom_id res chain seq x y z
N MET A 1 40.45 24.15 24.24
CA MET A 1 39.23 24.18 23.39
C MET A 1 39.60 23.87 21.95
N LYS A 2 39.30 22.66 21.43
CA LYS A 2 38.80 22.43 20.06
C LYS A 2 38.52 20.94 19.83
N ASN A 3 37.51 20.39 20.52
CA ASN A 3 36.95 19.04 20.26
C ASN A 3 36.08 19.02 18.98
N TRP A 4 36.46 19.73 17.93
CA TRP A 4 35.61 19.94 16.75
C TRP A 4 35.80 18.85 15.68
N ALA A 5 36.35 17.69 16.06
CA ALA A 5 36.54 16.55 15.16
C ALA A 5 35.33 15.60 15.12
N VAL A 6 34.24 15.90 15.85
CA VAL A 6 33.06 15.00 15.93
C VAL A 6 31.84 15.58 15.21
N ALA A 7 31.94 16.76 14.59
CA ALA A 7 30.85 17.39 13.84
C ALA A 7 30.68 16.84 12.40
N ILE A 8 31.09 15.58 12.14
CA ILE A 8 31.02 14.94 10.81
C ILE A 8 30.01 13.78 10.75
N SER A 9 29.42 13.33 11.87
CA SER A 9 28.63 12.09 11.87
C SER A 9 27.29 12.24 12.59
N ALA A 10 26.34 12.98 12.01
CA ALA A 10 24.92 12.89 12.39
C ALA A 10 23.93 13.54 11.41
N VAL A 11 24.35 14.02 10.23
CA VAL A 11 23.39 14.31 9.15
C VAL A 11 23.07 12.99 8.46
N GLY A 12 22.46 12.09 9.22
CA GLY A 12 21.94 10.82 8.77
C GLY A 12 20.82 11.11 7.78
N MET A 13 21.18 11.08 6.50
CA MET A 13 20.43 10.49 5.40
C MET A 13 19.01 10.05 5.77
N VAL A 14 18.10 11.00 5.97
CA VAL A 14 16.67 10.69 6.00
C VAL A 14 16.29 10.62 4.53
N PHE A 15 16.60 9.46 3.93
CA PHE A 15 16.04 9.09 2.64
C PHE A 15 14.54 9.28 2.76
N ALA A 16 14.00 10.26 2.06
CA ALA A 16 12.58 10.34 1.79
C ALA A 16 12.23 9.04 1.07
N VAL A 17 11.75 8.05 1.83
CA VAL A 17 11.11 6.86 1.29
C VAL A 17 9.84 7.37 0.63
N SER A 18 9.97 7.81 -0.62
CA SER A 18 8.84 7.91 -1.53
C SER A 18 8.38 6.47 -1.73
N GLY A 19 7.50 6.00 -0.84
CA GLY A 19 6.72 4.80 -1.07
C GLY A 19 5.87 5.07 -2.29
N CYS A 20 6.34 4.65 -3.46
CA CYS A 20 5.51 4.55 -4.65
C CYS A 20 4.47 3.47 -4.34
N SER A 21 3.37 3.86 -3.71
CA SER A 21 2.20 3.01 -3.61
C SER A 21 1.64 2.93 -5.03
N SER A 22 1.92 1.84 -5.74
CA SER A 22 1.25 1.56 -7.01
C SER A 22 -0.25 1.46 -6.75
N ASP A 23 -1.06 2.08 -7.59
CA ASP A 23 -2.50 1.86 -7.59
C ASP A 23 -2.78 0.50 -8.22
N TYR A 24 -3.82 -0.18 -7.72
CA TYR A 24 -4.26 -1.45 -8.28
C TYR A 24 -5.70 -1.32 -8.75
N VAL A 25 -6.04 -2.08 -9.78
CA VAL A 25 -7.41 -2.24 -10.26
C VAL A 25 -7.85 -3.65 -9.99
N MET A 26 -8.87 -3.80 -9.15
CA MET A 26 -9.50 -5.08 -8.87
C MET A 26 -10.76 -5.20 -9.72
N ALA A 27 -10.78 -6.17 -10.63
CA ALA A 27 -11.99 -6.51 -11.37
C ALA A 27 -12.75 -7.60 -10.62
N THR A 28 -14.03 -7.38 -10.38
CA THR A 28 -14.92 -8.34 -9.75
C THR A 28 -15.70 -9.14 -10.80
N LYS A 29 -16.21 -10.31 -10.40
CA LYS A 29 -16.98 -11.20 -11.27
C LYS A 29 -18.30 -10.59 -11.74
N ASP A 30 -18.84 -9.64 -10.98
CA ASP A 30 -20.03 -8.86 -11.35
C ASP A 30 -19.73 -7.71 -12.33
N GLY A 31 -18.47 -7.56 -12.77
CA GLY A 31 -18.06 -6.57 -13.76
C GLY A 31 -17.66 -5.21 -13.20
N ARG A 32 -17.64 -5.02 -11.88
CA ARG A 32 -17.12 -3.78 -11.28
C ARG A 32 -15.59 -3.74 -11.40
N MET A 33 -15.07 -2.53 -11.57
CA MET A 33 -13.64 -2.23 -11.57
C MET A 33 -13.37 -1.30 -10.39
N ILE A 34 -12.72 -1.82 -9.36
CA ILE A 34 -12.46 -1.12 -8.10
C ILE A 34 -11.02 -0.63 -8.13
N LEU A 35 -10.83 0.68 -8.03
CA LEU A 35 -9.51 1.29 -7.83
C LEU A 35 -9.13 1.19 -6.36
N THR A 36 -7.95 0.65 -6.09
CA THR A 36 -7.43 0.50 -4.73
C THR A 36 -6.10 1.22 -4.56
N ALA A 37 -5.98 1.92 -3.45
CA ALA A 37 -4.72 2.54 -3.04
C ALA A 37 -3.80 1.44 -2.47
N GLY A 38 -2.80 1.06 -3.25
CA GLY A 38 -1.91 -0.05 -2.90
C GLY A 38 -2.52 -1.43 -3.15
N LYS A 39 -1.72 -2.46 -2.85
CA LYS A 39 -2.04 -3.85 -3.17
C LYS A 39 -3.08 -4.42 -2.20
N PRO A 40 -4.19 -5.00 -2.70
CA PRO A 40 -5.14 -5.74 -1.87
C PRO A 40 -4.46 -6.93 -1.17
N GLN A 41 -4.79 -7.17 0.09
CA GLN A 41 -4.19 -8.22 0.91
C GLN A 41 -5.24 -9.18 1.47
N LEU A 42 -4.86 -10.44 1.71
CA LEU A 42 -5.72 -11.38 2.42
C LEU A 42 -5.69 -11.05 3.91
N ASP A 43 -6.87 -10.79 4.46
CA ASP A 43 -7.11 -10.72 5.89
C ASP A 43 -7.15 -12.14 6.46
N ASN A 44 -6.19 -12.49 7.32
CA ASN A 44 -6.11 -13.84 7.89
C ASN A 44 -7.17 -14.09 8.98
N ASP A 45 -7.75 -13.03 9.54
CA ASP A 45 -8.76 -13.15 10.60
C ASP A 45 -10.15 -13.42 10.01
N THR A 46 -10.47 -12.76 8.88
CA THR A 46 -11.78 -12.90 8.21
C THR A 46 -11.75 -13.82 7.00
N GLY A 47 -10.57 -14.08 6.42
CA GLY A 47 -10.41 -14.79 5.14
C GLY A 47 -10.85 -13.97 3.92
N LEU A 48 -11.15 -12.68 4.08
CA LEU A 48 -11.56 -11.77 3.02
C LEU A 48 -10.36 -11.00 2.46
N ILE A 49 -10.49 -10.46 1.26
CA ILE A 49 -9.51 -9.54 0.70
C ILE A 49 -9.79 -8.13 1.21
N ARG A 50 -8.82 -7.57 1.93
CA ARG A 50 -8.80 -6.21 2.43
C ARG A 50 -8.12 -5.29 1.43
N TYR A 51 -8.70 -4.12 1.18
CA TYR A 51 -8.13 -3.09 0.32
C TYR A 51 -8.50 -1.70 0.82
N HIS A 52 -7.74 -0.69 0.42
CA HIS A 52 -8.09 0.71 0.66
C HIS A 52 -8.69 1.32 -0.60
N ASP A 53 -9.79 2.05 -0.45
CA ASP A 53 -10.30 2.89 -1.53
C ASP A 53 -9.42 4.15 -1.71
N LEU A 54 -9.74 4.97 -2.72
CA LEU A 54 -9.01 6.23 -2.98
C LEU A 54 -9.21 7.29 -1.88
N GLN A 55 -10.17 7.10 -0.98
CA GLN A 55 -10.43 7.97 0.16
C GLN A 55 -9.67 7.49 1.41
N GLY A 56 -8.98 6.36 1.34
CA GLY A 56 -8.26 5.75 2.45
C GLY A 56 -9.14 4.90 3.37
N ASN A 57 -10.39 4.61 2.99
CA ASN A 57 -11.25 3.73 3.77
C ASN A 57 -10.82 2.28 3.55
N GLU A 58 -10.67 1.54 4.66
CA GLU A 58 -10.45 0.10 4.62
C GLU A 58 -11.76 -0.62 4.31
N LEU A 59 -11.77 -1.41 3.25
CA LEU A 59 -12.90 -2.20 2.78
C LEU A 59 -12.48 -3.67 2.65
N GLN A 60 -13.48 -4.56 2.67
CA GLN A 60 -13.27 -5.99 2.49
C GLN A 60 -14.20 -6.55 1.41
N ILE A 61 -13.70 -7.52 0.64
CA ILE A 61 -14.44 -8.23 -0.39
C ILE A 61 -14.08 -9.72 -0.36
N ASN A 62 -15.04 -10.58 -0.72
CA ASN A 62 -14.77 -12.02 -0.79
C ASN A 62 -13.79 -12.31 -1.94
N ARG A 63 -12.76 -13.12 -1.69
CA ARG A 63 -11.81 -13.53 -2.74
C ARG A 63 -12.50 -14.20 -3.93
N ASN A 64 -13.63 -14.87 -3.68
CA ASN A 64 -14.41 -15.57 -4.70
C ASN A 64 -15.13 -14.60 -5.63
N ASP A 65 -15.32 -13.34 -5.24
CA ASP A 65 -15.97 -12.31 -6.05
C ASP A 65 -14.96 -11.57 -6.94
N ILE A 66 -13.66 -11.82 -6.75
CA ILE A 66 -12.59 -11.21 -7.55
C ILE A 66 -12.33 -12.09 -8.77
N SER A 67 -12.24 -11.44 -9.93
CA SER A 67 -11.84 -12.05 -11.19
C SER A 67 -10.35 -11.87 -11.44
N GLN A 68 -9.84 -10.64 -11.24
CA GLN A 68 -8.44 -10.29 -11.48
C GLN A 68 -8.02 -9.07 -10.66
N ILE A 69 -6.71 -8.97 -10.39
CA ILE A 69 -6.07 -7.80 -9.78
C ILE A 69 -4.95 -7.39 -10.72
N ILE A 70 -4.98 -6.14 -11.17
CA ILE A 70 -4.05 -5.56 -12.15
C ILE A 70 -3.31 -4.41 -11.46
N GLU A 71 -1.98 -4.41 -11.52
CA GLU A 71 -1.16 -3.29 -11.08
C GLU A 71 -1.14 -2.20 -12.17
N ARG A 72 -1.28 -0.93 -11.76
CA ARG A 72 -1.13 0.22 -12.67
C ARG A 72 0.28 0.73 -12.74
#